data_AF-A0A350QYA3-F1
#
_entry.id   AF-A0A350QYA3-F1
#
_cell.length_a   1.000
_cell.length_b   1.000
_cell.length_c   1.000
_cell.angle_alpha   90.00
_cell.angle_beta   90.00
_cell.angle_gamma   90.00
#
_symmetry.space_group_name_H-M   'P 1'
#
loop_
_entity.id
_entity.type
_entity.pdbx_description
1 polymer ?
#
loop_
_entity_poly.entity_id
_entity_poly.type
_entity_poly.pdbx_seq_one_letter_code
_entity_poly.pdbx_strand_id
1 'polypeptide(L)'
;IIIGGAMAYTFALANGKTVGDSLSEPDKVDLAKAALAKAEAKGVRFLLPIDTLVTDSLDFGSKTLGEVKIVEGDIEDGWEGVDVGPKTADIYAAE
;
A
#
# COMPACT_ATOMS: atom_id res chain seq x y z
N ILE A 1 0.33 -9.39 11.83
CA ILE A 1 -0.24 -8.03 11.62
C ILE A 1 -0.40 -7.87 10.13
N ILE A 2 -1.61 -7.54 9.67
CA ILE A 2 -1.93 -7.30 8.25
C ILE A 2 -2.21 -5.81 8.10
N ILE A 3 -1.55 -5.16 7.15
CA ILE A 3 -1.75 -3.74 6.84
C ILE A 3 -2.29 -3.60 5.43
N GLY A 4 -3.40 -2.89 5.27
CA GLY A 4 -3.97 -2.54 3.97
C GLY A 4 -4.38 -1.07 3.92
N GLY A 5 -5.07 -0.69 2.84
CA GLY A 5 -5.53 0.67 2.60
C GLY A 5 -4.39 1.69 2.56
N ALA A 6 -4.72 2.97 2.74
CA ALA A 6 -3.77 4.09 2.66
C ALA A 6 -2.53 3.93 3.56
N MET A 7 -2.69 3.30 4.74
CA MET A 7 -1.59 3.06 5.66
C MET A 7 -0.47 2.21 5.04
N ALA A 8 -0.81 1.27 4.14
CA ALA A 8 0.18 0.45 3.46
C ALA A 8 1.18 1.28 2.65
N TYR A 9 0.74 2.40 2.07
CA TYR A 9 1.59 3.28 1.27
C TYR A 9 2.60 4.05 2.15
N THR A 10 2.24 4.41 3.38
CA THR A 10 3.21 4.94 4.35
C THR A 10 4.30 3.92 4.68
N PHE A 11 3.96 2.63 4.79
CA PHE A 11 4.94 1.57 4.96
C PHE A 11 5.74 1.28 3.68
N ALA A 12 5.16 1.44 2.50
CA ALA A 12 5.88 1.34 1.23
C ALA A 12 6.94 2.45 1.12
N LEU A 13 6.59 3.70 1.44
CA LEU A 13 7.54 4.81 1.56
C LEU A 13 8.66 4.52 2.57
N ALA A 14 8.31 3.92 3.72
CA ALA A 14 9.29 3.51 4.73
C ALA A 14 10.30 2.46 4.21
N ASN A 15 9.89 1.63 3.26
CA ASN A 15 10.74 0.66 2.56
C ASN A 15 11.43 1.23 1.31
N GLY A 16 11.33 2.54 1.07
CA GLY A 16 12.00 3.22 -0.05
C GLY A 16 11.32 3.04 -1.41
N LYS A 17 10.05 2.63 -1.44
CA LYS A 17 9.24 2.52 -2.67
C LYS A 17 8.57 3.84 -3.03
N THR A 18 8.14 4.00 -4.28
CA THR A 18 7.27 5.09 -4.73
C THR A 18 5.80 4.67 -4.67
N VAL A 19 4.92 5.63 -4.37
CA VAL A 19 3.47 5.37 -4.19
C VAL A 19 2.59 6.23 -5.10
N GLY A 20 3.17 6.90 -6.10
CA GLY A 20 2.44 7.82 -6.97
C GLY A 20 1.64 8.85 -6.17
N ASP A 21 0.38 9.02 -6.55
CA ASP A 21 -0.56 9.95 -5.91
C ASP A 21 -1.36 9.29 -4.77
N SER A 22 -0.99 8.07 -4.36
CA SER A 22 -1.71 7.33 -3.32
C SER A 22 -1.72 8.06 -1.97
N LEU A 23 -2.89 8.05 -1.32
CA LEU A 23 -3.06 8.62 0.02
C LEU A 23 -2.07 7.98 1.00
N SER A 24 -1.18 8.80 1.56
CA SER A 24 -0.13 8.37 2.48
C SER A 24 0.19 9.46 3.50
N GLU A 25 0.97 9.12 4.53
CA GLU A 25 1.43 10.04 5.57
C GLU A 25 2.97 10.14 5.56
N PRO A 26 3.58 10.97 4.67
CA PRO A 26 5.03 11.09 4.55
C PRO A 26 5.73 11.50 5.86
N ASP A 27 5.07 12.28 6.71
CA ASP A 27 5.56 12.70 8.02
C ASP A 27 5.60 11.55 9.06
N LYS A 28 4.98 10.41 8.75
CA LYS A 28 4.96 9.20 9.58
C LYS A 28 5.93 8.11 9.12
N VAL A 29 6.74 8.36 8.08
CA VAL A 29 7.69 7.39 7.53
C VAL A 29 8.67 6.88 8.60
N ASP A 30 9.22 7.74 9.45
CA ASP A 30 10.15 7.31 10.50
C ASP A 30 9.47 6.45 11.57
N LEU A 31 8.19 6.75 11.87
CA LEU A 31 7.39 5.92 12.77
C LEU A 31 7.11 4.54 12.16
N ALA A 32 6.78 4.48 10.87
CA ALA A 32 6.57 3.23 10.15
C ALA A 32 7.86 2.37 10.14
N LYS A 33 9.04 2.96 9.90
CA LYS A 33 10.33 2.27 10.00
C LYS A 33 10.57 1.70 11.40
N ALA A 34 10.31 2.49 12.44
CA ALA A 34 10.45 2.04 13.83
C ALA A 34 9.47 0.89 14.16
N ALA A 35 8.25 0.93 13.61
CA ALA A 35 7.26 -0.14 13.79
C ALA A 35 7.70 -1.44 13.11
N LEU A 36 8.23 -1.39 11.87
CA LEU A 36 8.77 -2.54 11.16
C LEU A 36 9.94 -3.19 11.93
N ALA A 37 10.91 -2.38 12.35
CA ALA A 37 12.06 -2.86 13.13
C ALA A 37 11.65 -3.51 14.46
N LYS A 38 10.64 -2.94 15.13
CA LYS A 38 10.09 -3.51 16.37
C LYS A 38 9.36 -4.82 16.13
N ALA A 39 8.65 -4.96 15.00
CA ALA A 39 7.97 -6.19 14.63
C ALA A 39 9.00 -7.30 14.35
N GLU A 40 10.05 -6.99 13.58
CA GLU A 40 11.16 -7.90 13.27
C GLU A 40 11.86 -8.38 14.55
N ALA A 41 12.24 -7.46 15.45
CA ALA A 41 12.89 -7.80 16.71
C ALA A 41 12.03 -8.68 17.64
N LYS A 42 10.70 -8.67 17.46
CA LYS A 42 9.75 -9.50 18.21
C LYS A 42 9.34 -10.77 17.47
N GLY A 43 9.86 -11.02 16.27
CA GLY A 43 9.43 -12.13 15.43
C GLY A 43 7.96 -12.04 15.01
N VAL A 44 7.38 -10.83 15.00
CA VAL A 44 5.99 -10.61 14.58
C VAL A 44 5.95 -10.49 13.07
N ARG A 45 5.21 -11.39 12.44
CA ARG A 45 4.93 -11.31 11.00
C ARG A 45 4.12 -10.05 10.68
N PHE A 46 4.69 -9.20 9.83
CA PHE A 46 4.11 -7.93 9.38
C PHE A 46 3.86 -8.03 7.88
N LEU A 47 2.61 -8.25 7.49
CA LEU A 47 2.20 -8.47 6.11
C LEU A 47 1.81 -7.13 5.49
N LEU A 48 2.53 -6.76 4.44
CA LEU A 48 2.29 -5.59 3.59
C LEU A 48 1.83 -6.05 2.20
N PRO A 49 1.11 -5.22 1.43
CA PRO A 49 0.71 -5.57 0.08
C PRO A 49 1.92 -5.83 -0.82
N ILE A 50 1.82 -6.88 -1.64
CA ILE A 50 2.84 -7.22 -2.65
C ILE A 50 2.42 -6.77 -4.05
N ASP A 51 1.11 -6.63 -4.26
CA ASP A 51 0.48 -6.06 -5.44
C ASP A 51 -0.69 -5.16 -5.04
N THR A 52 -0.99 -4.19 -5.89
CA THR A 52 -1.96 -3.12 -5.63
C THR A 52 -2.79 -2.88 -6.88
N LEU A 53 -4.10 -2.70 -6.73
CA LEU A 53 -4.98 -2.15 -7.76
C LEU A 53 -4.83 -0.64 -7.76
N VAL A 54 -4.37 -0.09 -8.88
CA VAL A 54 -4.18 1.35 -9.07
C VAL A 54 -5.11 1.90 -10.13
N THR A 55 -5.46 3.18 -10.01
CA THR A 55 -6.24 3.94 -10.99
C THR A 55 -5.51 5.23 -11.38
N ASP A 56 -5.74 5.72 -12.60
CA ASP A 56 -5.25 7.04 -13.05
C ASP A 56 -6.16 8.20 -12.60
N SER A 57 -7.37 7.88 -12.15
CA SER A 57 -8.34 8.86 -11.67
C SER A 57 -9.39 8.22 -10.76
N LEU A 58 -9.77 8.94 -9.71
CA LEU A 58 -10.82 8.56 -8.78
C LEU A 58 -11.75 9.75 -8.51
N ASP A 59 -13.04 9.57 -8.78
CA ASP A 59 -14.08 10.52 -8.41
C ASP A 59 -14.97 9.93 -7.32
N PHE A 60 -14.76 10.36 -6.08
CA PHE A 60 -15.56 9.96 -4.93
C PHE A 60 -17.03 10.39 -5.02
N GLY A 61 -17.31 11.50 -5.72
CA GLY A 61 -18.67 12.03 -5.87
C GLY A 61 -19.51 11.17 -6.82
N SER A 62 -18.94 10.78 -7.95
CA SER A 62 -19.60 9.90 -8.92
C SER A 62 -19.36 8.40 -8.68
N LYS A 63 -18.45 8.04 -7.76
CA LYS A 63 -18.02 6.65 -7.48
C LYS A 63 -17.49 5.96 -8.73
N THR A 64 -16.73 6.67 -9.54
CA THR A 64 -16.12 6.16 -10.76
C THR A 64 -14.60 6.09 -10.63
N LEU A 65 -14.03 5.07 -11.27
CA LEU A 65 -12.60 4.90 -11.49
C LEU A 65 -12.33 5.10 -12.98
N GLY A 66 -11.16 5.64 -13.31
CA GLY A 66 -10.65 5.68 -14.67
C GLY A 66 -10.05 4.35 -15.11
N GLU A 67 -8.89 4.43 -15.77
CA GLU A 67 -8.15 3.24 -16.16
C GLU A 67 -7.60 2.55 -14.90
N VAL A 68 -7.73 1.22 -14.84
CA VAL A 68 -7.22 0.43 -13.72
C VAL A 68 -6.20 -0.61 -14.17
N LYS A 69 -5.16 -0.81 -13.36
CA LYS A 69 -4.17 -1.88 -13.55
C LYS A 69 -3.70 -2.44 -12.20
N ILE A 70 -3.12 -3.63 -12.24
CA ILE A 70 -2.41 -4.21 -11.09
C ILE A 70 -0.93 -3.88 -11.23
N VAL A 71 -0.33 -3.38 -10.15
CA VAL A 71 1.12 -3.13 -10.07
C VAL A 71 1.73 -3.89 -8.90
N GLU A 72 2.95 -4.36 -9.10
CA GLU A 72 3.78 -4.97 -8.07
C GLU A 72 4.96 -4.03 -7.79
N GLY A 73 5.12 -3.63 -6.53
CA GLY A 73 6.23 -2.74 -6.15
C GLY A 73 5.86 -1.26 -6.22
N ASP A 74 6.57 -0.52 -7.07
CA ASP A 74 6.48 0.93 -7.18
C ASP A 74 5.23 1.36 -7.97
N ILE A 75 4.57 2.41 -7.50
CA ILE A 75 3.46 3.06 -8.21
C ILE A 75 4.00 4.30 -8.93
N GLU A 76 3.65 4.42 -10.21
CA GLU A 76 4.02 5.54 -11.08
C GLU A 76 3.26 6.83 -10.70
N ASP A 77 3.86 7.99 -10.94
CA ASP A 77 3.20 9.29 -10.76
C ASP A 77 1.93 9.38 -11.64
N GLY A 78 0.88 10.04 -11.13
CA GLY A 78 -0.43 10.10 -11.79
C GLY A 78 -1.31 8.86 -11.56
N TRP A 79 -0.80 7.85 -10.85
CA TRP A 79 -1.58 6.69 -10.42
C TRP A 79 -1.72 6.67 -8.90
N GLU A 80 -2.89 6.28 -8.42
CA GLU A 80 -3.16 6.08 -6.99
C GLU A 80 -3.69 4.68 -6.70
N GLY A 81 -3.23 4.09 -5.61
CA GLY A 81 -3.65 2.77 -5.18
C GLY A 81 -4.97 2.80 -4.41
N VAL A 82 -5.97 2.09 -4.91
CA VAL A 82 -7.34 2.11 -4.38
C VAL A 82 -7.74 0.83 -3.67
N ASP A 83 -7.05 -0.28 -3.93
CA ASP A 83 -7.24 -1.54 -3.22
C ASP A 83 -5.99 -2.42 -3.34
N VAL A 84 -5.93 -3.50 -2.56
CA VAL A 84 -4.91 -4.53 -2.72
C VAL A 84 -5.13 -5.31 -4.02
N GLY A 85 -4.04 -5.80 -4.61
CA GLY A 85 -4.12 -6.70 -5.75
C GLY A 85 -4.54 -8.12 -5.37
N PRO A 86 -4.85 -8.97 -6.36
CA PRO A 86 -5.33 -10.33 -6.11
C PRO A 86 -4.34 -11.20 -5.35
N LYS A 87 -3.02 -11.06 -5.58
CA LYS A 87 -2.03 -11.88 -4.88
C LYS A 87 -1.99 -11.56 -3.39
N THR A 88 -2.07 -10.28 -3.05
CA THR A 88 -2.15 -9.81 -1.67
C THR A 88 -3.44 -10.28 -1.01
N ALA A 89 -4.58 -10.21 -1.71
CA ALA A 89 -5.85 -10.70 -1.21
C ALA A 89 -5.80 -12.20 -0.87
N ASP A 90 -5.22 -13.02 -1.75
CA ASP A 90 -5.05 -14.45 -1.52
C ASP A 90 -4.15 -14.74 -0.30
N ILE A 91 -3.04 -14.01 -0.17
CA ILE A 91 -2.15 -14.12 1.00
C ILE A 91 -2.91 -13.74 2.27
N TYR A 92 -3.67 -12.64 2.26
CA TYR A 92 -4.38 -12.17 3.45
C TYR A 92 -5.52 -13.09 3.86
N ALA A 93 -6.19 -13.73 2.89
CA ALA A 93 -7.26 -14.69 3.17
C ALA A 93 -6.74 -16.02 3.76
N ALA A 94 -5.47 -16.35 3.54
CA ALA A 94 -4.85 -17.57 4.02
C ALA A 94 -4.27 -17.49 5.46
N GLU A 95 -4.43 -16.34 6.12
CA GLU A 95 -3.82 -16.00 7.42
C GLU A 95 -4.85 -15.92 8.56
#